data_AF-A0A1S2I9B3-F1
#
_entry.id   AF-A0A1S2I9B3-F1
#
_cell.length_a   1.000
_cell.length_b   1.000
_cell.length_c   1.000
_cell.angle_alpha   90.00
_cell.angle_beta   90.00
_cell.angle_gamma   90.00
#
_symmetry.space_group_name_H-M   'P 1'
#
loop_
_entity.id
_entity.type
_entity.pdbx_description
1 polymer ?
#
loop_
_entity_poly.entity_id
_entity_poly.type
_entity_poly.pdbx_seq_one_letter_code
_entity_poly.pdbx_strand_id
1 'polypeptide(L)'
;MTLTDILPSMRRVIADPFVPDAWPERTRPTLDDVVIGGVSLVRLASICETPCVHTGAALVPRSGGRVSTVDDATAIVVTVSNVCRHSSGAIVVQVDARLGAVPVAIRELRLIGRISTAHDVAMVIGLQDEGPDLAVADLPGDLRIGDLLAVPCPGDITVGRLRRHPSRR
;
A
#
# COMPACT_ATOMS: atom_id res chain seq x y z
N MET A 1 12.31 10.80 7.20
CA MET A 1 13.53 10.66 8.01
C MET A 1 13.13 10.10 9.38
N THR A 2 12.95 8.79 9.41
CA THR A 2 12.66 7.95 10.58
C THR A 2 13.90 7.13 10.97
N LEU A 3 13.86 6.42 12.10
CA LEU A 3 14.96 5.54 12.50
C LEU A 3 15.17 4.38 11.51
N THR A 4 14.10 3.83 10.93
CA THR A 4 14.20 2.79 9.91
C THR A 4 14.67 3.33 8.56
N ASP A 5 14.50 4.63 8.28
CA ASP A 5 15.11 5.27 7.10
C ASP A 5 16.65 5.35 7.25
N ILE A 6 17.14 5.66 8.46
CA ILE A 6 18.59 5.82 8.75
C ILE A 6 19.27 4.47 8.92
N LEU A 7 18.60 3.51 9.59
CA LEU A 7 19.10 2.17 9.86
C LEU A 7 18.05 1.13 9.41
N PRO A 8 17.98 0.78 8.12
CA PRO A 8 16.98 -0.17 7.60
C PRO A 8 16.99 -1.55 8.28
N SER A 9 18.12 -1.93 8.91
CA SER A 9 18.20 -3.15 9.73
C SER A 9 17.24 -3.15 10.93
N MET A 10 16.83 -1.98 11.41
CA MET A 10 15.85 -1.83 12.51
C MET A 10 14.47 -2.39 12.16
N ARG A 11 14.13 -2.56 10.87
CA ARG A 11 12.88 -3.20 10.42
C ARG A 11 12.71 -4.64 10.89
N ARG A 12 13.80 -5.28 11.35
CA ARG A 12 13.75 -6.60 12.00
C ARG A 12 13.25 -6.57 13.44
N VAL A 13 13.13 -5.39 14.04
CA VAL A 13 12.86 -5.21 15.48
C VAL A 13 11.68 -4.27 15.70
N ILE A 14 11.52 -3.25 14.86
CA ILE A 14 10.43 -2.28 14.94
C ILE A 14 9.73 -2.13 13.59
N ALA A 15 8.42 -1.93 13.63
CA ALA A 15 7.66 -1.62 12.43
C ALA A 15 8.01 -0.20 11.94
N ASP A 16 7.99 0.00 10.63
CA ASP A 16 8.10 1.34 10.06
C ASP A 16 6.99 2.25 10.62
N PRO A 17 7.30 3.49 11.01
CA PRO A 17 6.28 4.47 11.38
C PRO A 17 5.26 4.64 10.26
N PHE A 18 4.01 4.90 10.64
CA PHE A 18 2.91 5.14 9.72
C PHE A 18 2.06 6.31 10.21
N VAL A 19 1.24 6.89 9.34
CA VAL A 19 0.28 7.94 9.70
C VAL A 19 -1.07 7.28 10.01
N PRO A 20 -1.48 7.15 11.29
CA PRO A 20 -2.68 6.40 11.64
C PRO A 20 -3.94 6.96 11.00
N ASP A 21 -4.02 8.29 10.85
CA ASP A 21 -5.18 9.00 10.30
C ASP A 21 -5.46 8.67 8.83
N ALA A 22 -4.48 8.13 8.10
CA ALA A 22 -4.67 7.71 6.72
C ALA A 22 -5.37 6.36 6.61
N TRP A 23 -5.25 5.52 7.64
CA TRP A 23 -5.71 4.13 7.64
C TRP A 23 -7.08 4.00 8.34
N PRO A 24 -7.78 2.87 8.12
CA PRO A 24 -8.97 2.55 8.89
C PRO A 24 -8.67 2.49 10.40
N GLU A 25 -9.70 2.70 11.21
CA GLU A 25 -9.59 2.59 12.66
C GLU A 25 -8.96 1.25 13.09
N ARG A 26 -8.27 1.25 14.23
CA ARG A 26 -7.62 0.05 14.79
C ARG A 26 -6.60 -0.60 13.84
N THR A 27 -6.04 0.16 12.90
CA THR A 27 -4.88 -0.26 12.11
C THR A 27 -3.62 -0.28 12.97
N ARG A 28 -2.85 -1.36 12.87
CA ARG A 28 -1.57 -1.56 13.54
C ARG A 28 -0.57 -2.19 12.57
N PRO A 29 0.53 -1.51 12.20
CA PRO A 29 1.60 -2.15 11.47
C PRO A 29 2.34 -3.13 12.39
N THR A 30 2.79 -4.22 11.80
CA THR A 30 3.75 -5.16 12.38
C THR A 30 5.04 -5.10 11.54
N LEU A 31 6.00 -5.98 11.81
CA LEU A 31 7.28 -5.98 11.09
C LEU A 31 7.13 -6.30 9.60
N ASP A 32 6.16 -7.15 9.26
CA ASP A 32 5.94 -7.68 7.91
C ASP A 32 4.47 -7.63 7.47
N ASP A 33 3.55 -7.09 8.26
CA ASP A 33 2.13 -7.04 7.93
C ASP A 33 1.48 -5.76 8.45
N VAL A 34 0.23 -5.53 8.06
CA VAL A 34 -0.68 -4.56 8.64
C VAL A 34 -1.91 -5.30 9.14
N VAL A 35 -2.29 -5.04 10.38
CA VAL A 35 -3.48 -5.64 11.01
C VAL A 35 -4.53 -4.56 11.23
N ILE A 36 -5.75 -4.77 10.77
CA ILE A 36 -6.87 -3.83 10.93
C ILE A 36 -7.99 -4.52 11.68
N GLY A 37 -8.32 -4.03 12.88
CA GLY A 37 -9.38 -4.64 13.70
C GLY A 37 -9.14 -6.13 14.02
N GLY A 38 -7.90 -6.61 13.99
CA GLY A 38 -7.54 -8.02 14.15
C GLY A 38 -7.41 -8.82 12.85
N VAL A 39 -7.70 -8.22 11.70
CA VAL A 39 -7.55 -8.83 10.37
C VAL A 39 -6.16 -8.54 9.82
N SER A 40 -5.35 -9.60 9.64
CA SER A 40 -4.09 -9.55 8.90
C SER A 40 -4.34 -9.32 7.41
N LEU A 41 -3.70 -8.30 6.82
CA LEU A 41 -3.83 -8.01 5.40
C LEU A 41 -3.14 -9.06 4.53
N VAL A 42 -2.01 -9.62 4.98
CA VAL A 42 -1.39 -10.79 4.32
C VAL A 42 -2.35 -11.98 4.31
N ARG A 43 -3.01 -12.27 5.45
CA ARG A 43 -3.98 -13.37 5.52
C ARG A 43 -5.19 -13.11 4.64
N LEU A 44 -5.69 -11.87 4.61
CA LEU A 44 -6.78 -11.46 3.73
C LEU A 44 -6.43 -11.72 2.26
N ALA A 45 -5.25 -11.28 1.81
CA ALA A 45 -4.78 -11.51 0.44
C ALA A 45 -4.65 -13.00 0.10
N SER A 46 -4.23 -13.83 1.06
CA SER A 46 -4.15 -15.29 0.84
C SER A 46 -5.51 -15.97 0.65
N ILE A 47 -6.60 -15.35 1.12
CA ILE A 47 -7.96 -15.90 1.06
C ILE A 47 -8.75 -15.30 -0.11
N CYS A 48 -8.66 -13.99 -0.29
CA CYS A 48 -9.45 -13.24 -1.26
C CYS A 48 -8.74 -13.06 -2.61
N GLU A 49 -7.45 -13.40 -2.68
CA GLU A 49 -6.54 -13.06 -3.78
C GLU A 49 -6.41 -11.54 -3.98
N THR A 50 -5.38 -11.11 -4.71
CA THR A 50 -5.19 -9.69 -5.01
C THR A 50 -5.82 -9.31 -6.37
N PRO A 51 -6.31 -8.08 -6.53
CA PRO A 51 -6.44 -7.07 -5.49
C PRO A 51 -7.60 -7.37 -4.52
N CYS A 52 -7.37 -7.12 -3.23
CA CYS A 52 -8.41 -7.17 -2.20
C CYS A 52 -8.41 -5.91 -1.34
N VAL A 53 -9.51 -5.69 -0.63
CA VAL A 53 -9.73 -4.49 0.17
C VAL A 53 -10.26 -4.86 1.56
N HIS A 54 -9.96 -4.01 2.54
CA HIS A 54 -10.55 -4.07 3.87
C HIS A 54 -10.98 -2.67 4.31
N THR A 55 -12.28 -2.47 4.42
CA THR A 55 -12.89 -1.20 4.81
C THR A 55 -13.17 -1.18 6.31
N GLY A 56 -12.94 -0.03 6.94
CA GLY A 56 -13.37 0.27 8.30
C GLY A 56 -13.61 1.77 8.45
N ALA A 57 -14.09 2.19 9.62
CA ALA A 57 -14.33 3.61 9.86
C ALA A 57 -13.03 4.42 9.75
N ALA A 58 -13.09 5.61 9.15
CA ALA A 58 -11.95 6.52 9.09
C ALA A 58 -11.65 7.11 10.47
N LEU A 59 -10.42 7.57 10.65
CA LEU A 59 -10.07 8.42 11.79
C LEU A 59 -10.17 9.89 11.38
N VAL A 60 -10.69 10.72 12.28
CA VAL A 60 -10.73 12.16 12.08
C VAL A 60 -9.30 12.68 12.12
N PRO A 61 -8.81 13.37 11.08
CA PRO A 61 -7.42 13.81 11.01
C PRO A 61 -7.02 14.67 12.21
N ARG A 62 -5.83 14.38 12.76
CA ARG A 62 -5.20 15.09 13.89
C ARG A 62 -6.02 15.07 15.19
N SER A 63 -6.96 14.14 15.32
CA SER A 63 -7.82 14.03 16.50
C SER A 63 -7.25 13.13 17.61
N GLY A 64 -6.09 12.50 17.38
CA GLY A 64 -5.53 11.51 18.30
C GLY A 64 -6.26 10.16 18.25
N GLY A 65 -6.86 9.81 17.10
CA GLY A 65 -7.53 8.52 16.90
C GLY A 65 -9.03 8.52 17.17
N ARG A 66 -9.70 9.68 17.10
CA ARG A 66 -11.16 9.73 17.14
C ARG A 66 -11.74 9.16 15.85
N VAL A 67 -12.61 8.17 15.99
CA VAL A 67 -13.30 7.51 14.87
C VAL A 67 -14.34 8.48 14.27
N SER A 68 -14.40 8.54 12.94
CA SER A 68 -15.47 9.24 12.21
C SER A 68 -16.75 8.42 12.27
N THR A 69 -17.89 9.08 12.41
CA THR A 69 -19.21 8.42 12.41
C THR A 69 -19.84 8.38 11.02
N VAL A 70 -19.20 9.00 10.02
CA VAL A 70 -19.76 9.20 8.67
C VAL A 70 -18.78 8.85 7.55
N ASP A 71 -17.48 8.83 7.82
CA ASP A 71 -16.45 8.55 6.83
C ASP A 71 -15.84 7.17 7.07
N ASP A 72 -15.63 6.45 5.97
CA ASP A 72 -14.87 5.20 5.94
C ASP A 72 -13.47 5.43 5.36
N ALA A 73 -12.58 4.48 5.63
CA ALA A 73 -11.30 4.33 4.97
C ALA A 73 -11.14 2.87 4.56
N THR A 74 -10.41 2.65 3.47
CA THR A 74 -10.17 1.33 2.90
C THR A 74 -8.67 1.06 2.79
N ALA A 75 -8.21 -0.06 3.34
CA ALA A 75 -6.90 -0.59 3.01
C ALA A 75 -6.98 -1.46 1.76
N ILE A 76 -6.11 -1.19 0.79
CA ILE A 76 -6.01 -1.91 -0.48
C ILE A 76 -4.74 -2.75 -0.44
N VAL A 77 -4.85 -4.03 -0.82
CA VAL A 77 -3.70 -4.93 -0.98
C VAL A 77 -3.57 -5.33 -2.45
N VAL A 78 -2.36 -5.22 -2.96
CA VAL A 78 -2.00 -5.50 -4.36
C VAL A 78 -0.74 -6.35 -4.43
N THR A 79 -0.56 -7.05 -5.55
CA THR A 79 0.65 -7.81 -5.83
C THR A 79 1.50 -7.11 -6.88
N VAL A 80 2.82 -7.06 -6.65
CA VAL A 80 3.80 -6.60 -7.64
C VAL A 80 3.86 -7.60 -8.78
N SER A 81 3.46 -7.17 -9.98
CA SER A 81 3.50 -7.97 -11.21
C SER A 81 4.79 -7.77 -12.00
N ASN A 82 5.45 -6.61 -11.85
CA ASN A 82 6.69 -6.30 -12.55
C ASN A 82 7.50 -5.23 -11.82
N VAL A 83 8.84 -5.29 -11.94
CA VAL A 83 9.77 -4.26 -11.49
C VAL A 83 10.78 -4.02 -12.60
N CYS A 84 10.75 -2.83 -13.20
CA CYS A 84 11.57 -2.48 -14.36
C CYS A 84 12.35 -1.19 -14.10
N ARG A 85 13.58 -1.13 -14.60
CA ARG A 85 14.34 0.13 -14.68
C ARG A 85 14.09 0.76 -16.04
N HIS A 86 13.52 1.96 -16.05
CA HIS A 86 13.36 2.76 -17.24
C HIS A 86 14.70 3.34 -17.70
N SER A 87 14.84 3.67 -18.99
CA SER A 87 16.07 4.24 -19.55
C SER A 87 16.46 5.59 -18.93
N SER A 88 15.50 6.31 -18.35
CA SER A 88 15.73 7.53 -17.55
C SER A 88 16.36 7.28 -16.17
N GLY A 89 16.53 6.01 -15.77
CA GLY A 89 17.00 5.61 -14.44
C GLY A 89 15.89 5.43 -13.40
N ALA A 90 14.63 5.77 -13.73
CA ALA A 90 13.49 5.57 -12.84
C ALA A 90 13.19 4.07 -12.64
N ILE A 91 12.84 3.68 -11.41
CA ILE A 91 12.31 2.35 -11.12
C ILE A 91 10.79 2.41 -11.25
N VAL A 92 10.23 1.56 -12.11
CA VAL A 92 8.79 1.44 -12.34
C VAL A 92 8.32 0.10 -11.80
N VAL A 93 7.34 0.15 -10.91
CA VAL A 93 6.69 -1.00 -10.30
C VAL A 93 5.28 -1.11 -10.85
N GLN A 94 4.97 -2.26 -11.42
CA GLN A 94 3.62 -2.57 -11.88
C GLN A 94 2.91 -3.42 -10.85
N VAL A 95 1.66 -3.07 -10.56
CA VAL A 95 0.80 -3.81 -9.64
C VAL A 95 -0.45 -4.32 -10.37
N ASP A 96 -1.14 -5.29 -9.79
CA ASP A 96 -2.34 -5.92 -10.33
C ASP A 96 -3.64 -5.10 -10.16
N ALA A 97 -3.53 -3.82 -9.78
CA ALA A 97 -4.65 -2.92 -9.53
C ALA A 97 -4.44 -1.51 -10.08
N ARG A 98 -5.53 -0.84 -10.49
CA ARG A 98 -5.50 0.56 -10.94
C ARG A 98 -5.53 1.51 -9.74
N LEU A 99 -4.38 1.69 -9.08
CA LEU A 99 -4.30 2.59 -7.92
C LEU A 99 -4.60 4.06 -8.28
N GLY A 100 -4.28 4.50 -9.51
CA GLY A 100 -4.64 5.85 -10.00
C GLY A 100 -6.14 6.12 -10.15
N ALA A 101 -6.97 5.07 -10.20
CA ALA A 101 -8.43 5.22 -10.30
C ALA A 101 -9.09 5.66 -8.98
N VAL A 102 -8.31 5.71 -7.88
CA VAL A 102 -8.77 6.05 -6.52
C VAL A 102 -7.73 6.95 -5.83
N PRO A 103 -8.14 7.81 -4.89
CA PRO A 103 -7.23 8.76 -4.24
C PRO A 103 -6.40 8.08 -3.13
N VAL A 104 -5.55 7.11 -3.49
CA VAL A 104 -4.70 6.42 -2.50
C VAL A 104 -3.74 7.39 -1.81
N ALA A 105 -3.52 7.19 -0.50
CA ALA A 105 -2.45 7.89 0.21
C ALA A 105 -1.12 7.21 -0.10
N ILE A 106 -0.57 7.46 -1.30
CA ILE A 106 0.62 6.75 -1.83
C ILE A 106 1.85 6.80 -0.91
N ARG A 107 1.97 7.85 -0.10
CA ARG A 107 3.04 8.00 0.90
C ARG A 107 3.00 6.96 2.01
N GLU A 108 1.85 6.32 2.20
CA GLU A 108 1.61 5.24 3.15
C GLU A 108 1.56 3.88 2.44
N LEU A 109 2.09 3.76 1.22
CA LEU A 109 2.27 2.47 0.54
C LEU A 109 3.40 1.69 1.24
N ARG A 110 3.16 0.42 1.58
CA ARG A 110 4.08 -0.38 2.39
C ARG A 110 4.22 -1.79 1.83
N LEU A 111 5.44 -2.34 1.91
CA LEU A 111 5.69 -3.77 1.72
C LEU A 111 5.11 -4.58 2.89
N ILE A 112 4.38 -5.65 2.58
CA ILE A 112 3.89 -6.65 3.54
C ILE A 112 4.21 -8.07 3.04
N GLY A 113 4.04 -9.07 3.89
CA GLY A 113 4.34 -10.48 3.64
C GLY A 113 5.83 -10.85 3.80
N ARG A 114 6.71 -9.87 3.99
CA ARG A 114 8.13 -10.09 4.33
C ARG A 114 8.77 -8.84 4.92
N ILE A 115 9.88 -9.03 5.63
CA ILE A 115 10.75 -7.95 6.10
C ILE A 115 11.82 -7.68 5.04
N SER A 116 11.99 -6.43 4.65
CA SER A 116 13.17 -5.95 3.90
C SER A 116 14.00 -5.02 4.77
N THR A 117 15.32 -5.10 4.61
CA THR A 117 16.29 -4.17 5.20
C THR A 117 17.07 -3.42 4.12
N ALA A 118 16.57 -3.40 2.88
CA ALA A 118 17.11 -2.54 1.85
C ALA A 118 16.74 -1.07 2.14
N HIS A 119 17.55 -0.14 1.65
CA HIS A 119 17.20 1.28 1.70
C HIS A 119 15.99 1.55 0.81
N ASP A 120 15.18 2.51 1.21
CA ASP A 120 14.07 2.95 0.40
C ASP A 120 14.57 3.77 -0.79
N VAL A 121 13.93 3.55 -1.93
CA VAL A 121 14.20 4.23 -3.18
C VAL A 121 12.87 4.72 -3.73
N ALA A 122 12.88 5.91 -4.31
CA ALA A 122 11.71 6.44 -5.01
C ALA A 122 11.38 5.56 -6.22
N MET A 123 10.16 5.01 -6.22
CA MET A 123 9.63 4.16 -7.27
C MET A 123 8.33 4.75 -7.82
N VAL A 124 8.16 4.66 -9.12
CA VAL A 124 6.91 4.98 -9.80
C VAL A 124 6.00 3.76 -9.72
N ILE A 125 4.83 3.91 -9.13
CA ILE A 125 3.83 2.85 -9.00
C ILE A 125 2.74 3.07 -10.04
N GLY A 126 2.39 2.04 -10.78
CA GLY A 126 1.33 2.14 -11.77
C GLY A 126 0.90 0.80 -12.34
N LEU A 127 0.11 0.89 -13.41
CA LEU A 127 -0.36 -0.25 -14.17
C LEU A 127 0.31 -0.22 -15.55
N GLN A 128 0.66 -1.39 -16.10
CA GLN A 128 1.10 -1.46 -17.50
C GLN A 128 -0.04 -0.95 -18.40
N ASP A 129 0.26 0.06 -19.25
CA ASP A 129 -0.61 0.71 -20.25
C ASP A 129 -1.43 1.93 -19.80
N GLU A 130 -1.45 2.26 -18.51
CA GLU A 130 -2.03 3.54 -18.08
C GLU A 130 -0.92 4.59 -18.23
N GLY A 131 -1.16 5.61 -19.07
CA GLY A 131 -0.34 6.82 -19.12
C GLY A 131 -0.20 7.47 -17.73
N PRO A 132 0.55 8.58 -17.60
CA PRO A 132 1.28 8.94 -16.38
C PRO A 132 0.38 9.38 -15.21
N ASP A 133 -0.29 8.42 -14.58
CA ASP A 133 -0.77 8.54 -13.21
C ASP A 133 0.37 8.06 -12.30
N LEU A 134 1.50 8.79 -12.38
CA LEU A 134 2.78 8.47 -11.77
C LEU A 134 2.72 8.80 -10.28
N ALA A 135 2.16 7.89 -9.48
CA ALA A 135 2.27 8.00 -8.04
C ALA A 135 3.68 7.54 -7.63
N VAL A 136 4.45 8.43 -6.99
CA VAL A 136 5.79 8.11 -6.49
C VAL A 136 5.70 7.69 -5.03
N ALA A 137 6.28 6.53 -4.72
CA ALA A 137 6.38 6.00 -3.36
C ALA A 137 7.84 5.67 -3.03
N ASP A 138 8.22 5.84 -1.77
CA ASP A 138 9.50 5.35 -1.26
C ASP A 138 9.28 3.90 -0.76
N LEU A 139 9.94 2.94 -1.39
CA LEU A 139 9.84 1.51 -1.08
C LEU A 139 11.22 0.86 -1.00
N PRO A 140 11.38 -0.27 -0.29
CA PRO A 140 12.65 -0.98 -0.24
C PRO A 140 13.19 -1.33 -1.63
N GLY A 141 14.46 -1.01 -1.89
CA GLY A 141 15.11 -1.17 -3.19
C GLY A 141 15.25 -2.61 -3.70
N ASP A 142 14.90 -3.61 -2.89
CA ASP A 142 14.91 -5.04 -3.20
C ASP A 142 13.51 -5.58 -3.54
N LEU A 143 12.57 -4.71 -3.92
CA LEU A 143 11.23 -5.11 -4.35
C LEU A 143 11.29 -6.09 -5.54
N ARG A 144 10.44 -7.11 -5.53
CA ARG A 144 10.40 -8.18 -6.54
C ARG A 144 8.97 -8.57 -6.91
N ILE A 145 8.84 -9.23 -8.05
CA ILE A 145 7.57 -9.83 -8.50
C ILE A 145 7.04 -10.78 -7.42
N GLY A 146 5.74 -10.69 -7.15
CA GLY A 146 5.05 -11.47 -6.12
C GLY A 146 5.08 -10.85 -4.73
N ASP A 147 5.81 -9.74 -4.51
CA ASP A 147 5.70 -9.00 -3.27
C ASP A 147 4.31 -8.38 -3.11
N LEU A 148 3.82 -8.35 -1.87
CA LEU A 148 2.53 -7.74 -1.52
C LEU A 148 2.75 -6.32 -1.03
N LEU A 149 1.92 -5.40 -1.53
CA LEU A 149 1.91 -4.02 -1.07
C LEU A 149 0.54 -3.67 -0.48
N ALA A 150 0.54 -2.89 0.60
CA ALA A 150 -0.67 -2.35 1.21
C ALA A 150 -0.65 -0.83 1.17
N VAL A 151 -1.77 -0.21 0.82
CA VAL A 151 -1.94 1.25 0.79
C VAL A 151 -3.33 1.64 1.28
N PRO A 152 -3.48 2.69 2.10
CA PRO A 152 -4.78 3.15 2.49
C PRO A 152 -5.36 4.13 1.47
N CYS A 153 -6.69 4.18 1.41
CA CYS A 153 -7.47 5.07 0.59
C CYS A 153 -8.67 5.59 1.41
N PRO A 154 -8.96 6.89 1.41
CA PRO A 154 -10.18 7.41 2.02
C PRO A 154 -11.42 6.91 1.27
N GLY A 155 -12.52 6.75 2.01
CA GLY A 155 -13.81 6.27 1.52
C GLY A 155 -13.92 4.75 1.49
N ASP A 156 -15.13 4.29 1.13
CA ASP A 156 -15.42 2.88 0.85
C ASP A 156 -15.08 2.55 -0.61
N ILE A 157 -14.00 1.80 -0.80
CA ILE A 157 -13.49 1.43 -2.12
C ILE A 157 -13.73 -0.04 -2.37
N THR A 158 -14.50 -0.34 -3.42
CA THR A 158 -14.74 -1.72 -3.84
C THR A 158 -13.65 -2.23 -4.78
N VAL A 159 -13.38 -3.53 -4.74
CA VAL A 159 -12.46 -4.21 -5.66
C VAL A 159 -12.82 -3.95 -7.13
N GLY A 160 -14.11 -3.83 -7.46
CA GLY A 160 -14.56 -3.54 -8.82
C GLY A 160 -14.01 -2.24 -9.41
N ARG A 161 -13.74 -1.23 -8.56
CA ARG A 161 -13.13 0.04 -8.97
C ARG A 161 -11.63 -0.07 -9.26
N LEU A 162 -10.97 -1.06 -8.65
CA LEU A 162 -9.54 -1.33 -8.79
C LEU A 162 -9.23 -2.24 -9.98
N ARG A 163 -10.18 -3.11 -10.36
CA ARG A 163 -10.02 -4.06 -11.46
C ARG A 163 -9.90 -3.34 -12.79
N ARG A 164 -9.06 -3.87 -13.67
CA ARG A 164 -9.09 -3.53 -15.10
C ARG A 164 -10.48 -3.85 -15.63
N HIS A 165 -11.18 -2.86 -16.19
CA HIS A 165 -12.29 -3.18 -17.08
C HIS A 165 -11.69 -3.80 -18.34
N PRO A 166 -12.17 -4.98 -18.79
CA PRO A 166 -11.81 -5.44 -20.11
C PRO A 166 -12.28 -4.37 -21.09
N SER A 167 -11.34 -3.78 -21.83
CA SER A 167 -11.66 -2.92 -22.96
C SER A 167 -12.63 -3.69 -23.86
N ARG A 168 -13.88 -3.21 -23.98
CA ARG A 168 -14.80 -3.72 -24.99
C ARG A 168 -14.07 -3.60 -26.34
N ARG A 169 -13.74 -4.75 -26.94
CA ARG A 169 -13.36 -4.83 -28.35
C ARG A 169 -14.59 -4.62 -29.22
#